data_AF-A0A257LAK0-F1
#
_entry.id   AF-A0A257LAK0-F1
#
_cell.length_a   1.000
_cell.length_b   1.000
_cell.length_c   1.000
_cell.angle_alpha   90.00
_cell.angle_beta   90.00
_cell.angle_gamma   90.00
#
_symmetry.space_group_name_H-M   'P 1'
#
loop_
_entity.id
_entity.type
_entity.pdbx_description
1 polymer ?
#
loop_
_entity_poly.entity_id
_entity_poly.type
_entity_poly.pdbx_seq_one_letter_code
_entity_poly.pdbx_strand_id
1 'polypeptide(L)'
;MQCKNNAITNTFKLHENDPFKNTIVPSQTFTIDSKQDNVVEGENGTVLVCPKGCFINTKGEIVEDNVTIELSEALSIEDMLLSNLTTSSEGKQLETDGMIYFNATSKGEQLGINEDNPIHIEIPTKEKKAGMMAYKGTRDEKGNMNWIEPKALDNYLVTVDIHSLDFLPPGFETEVDKGMPYKNHKTATQDLTDSLFYQLAVYKGDSRIIDNIDTQYIEPYKNKSKQVIKDEYTPDSYQEHSTEESVHESSTPETTCGIDPASIKVIKSEKYQNTFIATREFEARLKIIFKTCNKAVLETYLNNLNLNLYEVDNLAANTLGESNHYYENFVNFAKQQLTKVQQADKYAELLKGYYGKQLLKVKSELEMEQEKLMKVLKKKNLEAQKVAEDYKKLLWKREKYRMETYGFNWSETGWINIDNGTLPKSWESKVTEGIYVDNGQEFDRVYCYYVFTSIKSLYRLNTTNNIEFYAVNYDQGKEMLMPKDGTAILISIGYKGQTPSIDIKEFDLNLPINYHLTLATSTIEQVKEAIKPFEKYAQENKINKDLEFMAKFYQEEQRQKELIQETEFMRKLWTAAFPCCAGPQAAATLEY
;
A
#
# COMPACT_ATOMS: atom_id res chain seq x y z
N MET A 1 6.54 57.10 28.62
CA MET A 1 5.39 56.54 27.86
C MET A 1 4.75 57.67 27.10
N GLN A 2 5.00 57.76 25.79
CA GLN A 2 4.30 58.66 24.89
C GLN A 2 3.13 57.84 24.32
N CYS A 3 1.90 58.15 24.73
CA CYS A 3 0.72 57.59 24.09
C CYS A 3 0.70 58.10 22.64
N LYS A 4 0.99 57.24 21.67
CA LYS A 4 0.65 57.52 20.28
C LYS A 4 -0.88 57.48 20.19
N ASN A 5 -1.51 58.66 20.16
CA ASN A 5 -2.92 58.77 19.77
C ASN A 5 -3.02 58.44 18.28
N ASN A 6 -3.07 57.17 17.91
CA ASN A 6 -3.59 56.76 16.61
C ASN A 6 -5.11 56.91 16.68
N ALA A 7 -5.61 58.10 16.33
CA ALA A 7 -7.04 58.31 16.18
C ALA A 7 -7.54 57.33 15.11
N ILE A 8 -8.46 56.43 15.48
CA ILE A 8 -9.14 55.55 14.54
C ILE A 8 -9.83 56.44 13.50
N THR A 9 -9.40 56.33 12.26
CA THR A 9 -9.98 57.09 11.15
C THR A 9 -11.12 56.28 10.56
N ASN A 10 -12.25 56.94 10.28
CA ASN A 10 -13.33 56.28 9.56
C ASN A 10 -12.84 55.88 8.16
N THR A 11 -12.91 54.59 7.87
CA THR A 11 -12.53 54.03 6.56
C THR A 11 -13.79 53.79 5.75
N PHE A 12 -13.88 54.44 4.59
CA PHE A 12 -15.00 54.27 3.67
C PHE A 12 -14.50 53.73 2.34
N LYS A 13 -15.23 52.78 1.77
CA LYS A 13 -14.94 52.21 0.45
C LYS A 13 -15.09 53.23 -0.68
N LEU A 14 -16.12 54.07 -0.58
CA LEU A 14 -16.50 55.07 -1.58
C LEU A 14 -17.23 56.25 -0.93
N HIS A 15 -17.19 57.40 -1.61
CA HIS A 15 -17.96 58.58 -1.23
C HIS A 15 -19.40 58.50 -1.78
N GLU A 16 -20.34 59.20 -1.14
CA GLU A 16 -21.77 59.17 -1.54
C GLU A 16 -21.99 59.54 -3.02
N ASN A 17 -21.18 60.46 -3.55
CA ASN A 17 -21.24 60.97 -4.92
C ASN A 17 -20.23 60.30 -5.87
N ASP A 18 -19.63 59.16 -5.49
CA ASP A 18 -18.66 58.47 -6.34
C ASP A 18 -19.31 58.00 -7.66
N PRO A 19 -18.77 58.41 -8.83
CA PRO A 19 -19.37 58.08 -10.13
C PRO A 19 -19.35 56.59 -10.45
N PHE A 20 -18.51 55.80 -9.78
CA PHE A 20 -18.39 54.34 -9.97
C PHE A 20 -19.18 53.53 -8.94
N LYS A 21 -20.00 54.17 -8.09
CA LYS A 21 -20.80 53.48 -7.03
C LYS A 21 -21.58 52.27 -7.52
N ASN A 22 -22.06 52.27 -8.77
CA ASN A 22 -22.87 51.17 -9.32
C ASN A 22 -22.05 50.09 -10.02
N THR A 23 -20.76 50.32 -10.27
CA THR A 23 -19.86 49.42 -11.01
C THR A 23 -18.69 48.93 -10.16
N ILE A 24 -18.46 49.55 -9.00
CA ILE A 24 -17.45 49.12 -8.03
C ILE A 24 -17.77 47.71 -7.53
N VAL A 25 -16.72 46.90 -7.36
CA VAL A 25 -16.84 45.53 -6.82
C VAL A 25 -17.73 45.50 -5.58
N PRO A 26 -18.65 44.53 -5.44
CA PRO A 26 -19.56 44.47 -4.29
C PRO A 26 -18.82 44.14 -2.98
N SER A 27 -19.41 44.53 -1.85
CA SER A 27 -18.92 44.14 -0.53
C SER A 27 -19.57 42.83 -0.08
N GLN A 28 -18.75 41.93 0.46
CA GLN A 28 -19.14 40.77 1.25
C GLN A 28 -19.11 41.15 2.73
N THR A 29 -19.98 40.56 3.55
CA THR A 29 -20.07 40.87 4.98
C THR A 29 -20.06 39.60 5.83
N PHE A 30 -19.19 39.57 6.84
CA PHE A 30 -18.99 38.43 7.73
C PHE A 30 -19.14 38.88 9.18
N THR A 31 -19.71 38.03 10.04
CA THR A 31 -19.77 38.27 11.49
C THR A 31 -18.86 37.27 12.19
N ILE A 32 -17.94 37.77 13.01
CA ILE A 32 -16.96 36.97 13.75
C ILE A 32 -17.04 37.23 15.26
N ASP A 33 -16.66 36.24 16.08
CA ASP A 33 -16.54 36.37 17.53
C ASP A 33 -15.10 36.76 17.90
N SER A 34 -14.87 38.01 18.30
CA SER A 34 -13.52 38.52 18.57
C SER A 34 -12.84 37.91 19.80
N LYS A 35 -13.54 37.08 20.59
CA LYS A 35 -13.00 36.40 21.77
C LYS A 35 -12.14 35.17 21.44
N GLN A 36 -12.15 34.74 20.18
CA GLN A 36 -11.38 33.61 19.66
C GLN A 36 -10.63 34.00 18.39
N ASP A 37 -9.78 33.10 17.90
CA ASP A 37 -9.15 33.25 16.59
C ASP A 37 -10.19 32.98 15.50
N ASN A 38 -10.22 33.80 14.45
CA ASN A 38 -11.16 33.65 13.34
C ASN A 38 -10.43 33.66 12.01
N VAL A 39 -10.99 32.94 11.04
CA VAL A 39 -10.58 32.97 9.65
C VAL A 39 -11.79 33.33 8.81
N VAL A 40 -11.64 34.32 7.93
CA VAL A 40 -12.67 34.74 6.97
C VAL A 40 -12.10 34.52 5.58
N GLU A 41 -12.82 33.77 4.75
CA GLU A 41 -12.47 33.53 3.35
C GLU A 41 -13.50 34.25 2.45
N GLY A 42 -13.00 35.10 1.57
CA GLY A 42 -13.80 35.78 0.56
C GLY A 42 -14.14 34.88 -0.62
N GLU A 43 -15.21 35.20 -1.34
CA GLU A 43 -15.67 34.42 -2.50
C GLU A 43 -14.62 34.28 -3.61
N ASN A 44 -13.68 35.23 -3.73
CA ASN A 44 -12.60 35.19 -4.71
C ASN A 44 -11.26 34.68 -4.14
N GLY A 45 -11.28 34.14 -2.91
CA GLY A 45 -10.16 33.42 -2.29
C GLY A 45 -9.23 34.28 -1.42
N THR A 46 -9.55 35.55 -1.15
CA THR A 46 -8.81 36.34 -0.14
C THR A 46 -9.08 35.74 1.24
N VAL A 47 -8.03 35.48 2.01
CA VAL A 47 -8.16 34.95 3.38
C VAL A 47 -7.71 36.01 4.38
N LEU A 48 -8.54 36.27 5.38
CA LEU A 48 -8.25 37.15 6.52
C LEU A 48 -8.15 36.29 7.77
N VAL A 49 -6.98 36.27 8.40
CA VAL A 49 -6.75 35.61 9.70
C VAL A 49 -6.76 36.68 10.78
N CYS A 50 -7.80 36.64 11.60
CA CYS A 50 -8.09 37.60 12.66
C CYS A 50 -7.84 36.94 14.03
N PRO A 51 -6.62 37.03 14.59
CA PRO A 51 -6.31 36.44 15.89
C PRO A 51 -7.09 37.12 17.00
N LYS A 52 -7.33 36.41 18.10
CA LYS A 52 -8.02 36.93 19.29
C LYS A 52 -7.39 38.25 19.76
N GLY A 53 -8.19 39.30 19.86
CA GLY A 53 -7.74 40.61 20.33
C GLY A 53 -7.01 41.47 19.28
N CYS A 54 -7.21 41.17 17.99
CA CYS A 54 -6.70 41.99 16.89
C CYS A 54 -7.46 43.32 16.66
N PHE A 55 -8.64 43.49 17.24
CA PHE A 55 -9.45 44.72 17.11
C PHE A 55 -9.44 45.55 18.39
N ILE A 56 -9.28 46.87 18.21
CA ILE A 56 -9.36 47.87 19.28
C ILE A 56 -10.42 48.94 18.99
N ASN A 57 -11.06 49.43 20.05
CA ASN A 57 -12.02 50.53 19.98
C ASN A 57 -11.32 51.91 20.01
N THR A 58 -12.09 53.01 19.94
CA THR A 58 -11.55 54.39 19.94
C THR A 58 -10.78 54.77 21.21
N LYS A 59 -10.90 53.99 22.29
CA LYS A 59 -10.16 54.15 23.55
C LYS A 59 -8.89 53.29 23.60
N GLY A 60 -8.62 52.49 22.58
CA GLY A 60 -7.50 51.54 22.53
C GLY A 60 -7.74 50.26 23.31
N GLU A 61 -8.98 49.97 23.72
CA GLU A 61 -9.34 48.75 24.45
C GLU A 61 -9.65 47.62 23.46
N ILE A 62 -9.26 46.39 23.81
CA ILE A 62 -9.56 45.20 23.01
C ILE A 62 -11.08 44.99 22.94
N VAL A 63 -11.59 44.81 21.73
CA VAL A 63 -13.01 44.55 21.49
C VAL A 63 -13.33 43.09 21.77
N GLU A 64 -14.29 42.83 22.66
CA GLU A 64 -14.81 41.48 22.97
C GLU A 64 -16.24 41.25 22.45
N ASP A 65 -16.84 42.21 21.75
CA ASP A 65 -18.14 42.05 21.09
C ASP A 65 -17.96 41.39 19.71
N ASN A 66 -19.06 40.85 19.15
CA ASN A 66 -19.04 40.42 17.74
C ASN A 66 -18.60 41.56 16.81
N VAL A 67 -17.76 41.22 15.84
CA VAL A 67 -17.20 42.14 14.85
C VAL A 67 -17.79 41.81 13.49
N THR A 68 -18.18 42.85 12.75
CA THR A 68 -18.62 42.76 11.36
C THR A 68 -17.47 43.14 10.45
N ILE A 69 -17.03 42.21 9.61
CA ILE A 69 -15.99 42.39 8.59
C ILE A 69 -16.67 42.68 7.26
N GLU A 70 -16.24 43.75 6.60
CA GLU A 70 -16.60 44.09 5.22
C GLU A 70 -15.38 43.87 4.32
N LEU A 71 -15.52 43.03 3.30
CA LEU A 71 -14.46 42.69 2.34
C LEU A 71 -14.94 42.94 0.91
N SER A 72 -14.12 43.50 0.05
CA SER A 72 -14.37 43.56 -1.40
C SER A 72 -13.11 43.19 -2.15
N GLU A 73 -13.24 42.40 -3.20
CA GLU A 73 -12.11 41.77 -3.89
C GLU A 73 -12.13 42.16 -5.38
N ALA A 74 -11.13 42.92 -5.82
CA ALA A 74 -10.90 43.25 -7.22
C ALA A 74 -9.61 42.54 -7.67
N LEU A 75 -9.74 41.25 -7.98
CA LEU A 75 -8.61 40.38 -8.36
C LEU A 75 -8.51 40.17 -9.87
N SER A 76 -9.57 40.49 -10.62
CA SER A 76 -9.57 40.47 -12.08
C SER A 76 -9.34 41.85 -12.68
N ILE A 77 -8.82 41.91 -13.91
CA ILE A 77 -8.66 43.17 -14.64
C ILE A 77 -10.02 43.85 -14.87
N GLU A 78 -11.07 43.07 -15.14
CA GLU A 78 -12.42 43.57 -15.36
C GLU A 78 -12.94 44.32 -14.13
N ASP A 79 -12.82 43.71 -12.95
CA ASP A 79 -13.21 44.32 -11.67
C ASP A 79 -12.48 45.63 -11.39
N MET A 80 -11.16 45.64 -11.62
CA MET A 80 -10.34 46.84 -11.44
C MET A 80 -10.75 47.98 -12.38
N LEU A 81 -11.05 47.67 -13.65
CA LEU A 81 -11.48 48.65 -14.64
C LEU A 81 -12.87 49.22 -14.32
N LEU A 82 -13.85 48.36 -14.03
CA LEU A 82 -15.21 48.78 -13.70
C LEU A 82 -15.27 49.58 -12.39
N SER A 83 -14.37 49.28 -11.45
CA SER A 83 -14.25 49.98 -10.16
C SER A 83 -13.40 51.27 -10.23
N ASN A 84 -12.76 51.56 -11.36
CA ASN A 84 -11.77 52.62 -11.51
C ASN A 84 -10.67 52.54 -10.44
N LEU A 85 -10.10 51.34 -10.25
CA LEU A 85 -8.98 51.10 -9.35
C LEU A 85 -7.67 51.12 -10.15
N THR A 86 -7.07 52.30 -10.27
CA THR A 86 -5.85 52.52 -11.06
C THR A 86 -4.59 52.10 -10.29
N THR A 87 -3.59 51.57 -10.99
CA THR A 87 -2.29 51.16 -10.41
C THR A 87 -1.29 52.33 -10.37
N SER A 88 -1.63 53.38 -9.63
CA SER A 88 -0.79 54.59 -9.51
C SER A 88 -0.44 54.95 -8.08
N SER A 89 0.83 55.29 -7.84
CA SER A 89 1.35 55.83 -6.59
C SER A 89 2.05 57.15 -6.87
N GLU A 90 1.44 58.26 -6.46
CA GLU A 90 2.02 59.62 -6.60
C GLU A 90 2.46 59.93 -8.05
N GLY A 91 1.67 59.48 -9.03
CA GLY A 91 1.94 59.67 -10.46
C GLY A 91 2.90 58.65 -11.10
N LYS A 92 3.43 57.69 -10.34
CA LYS A 92 4.23 56.56 -10.85
C LYS A 92 3.35 55.33 -11.06
N GLN A 93 3.67 54.52 -12.08
CA GLN A 93 2.99 53.26 -12.37
C GLN A 93 3.40 52.17 -11.37
N LEU A 94 2.43 51.35 -10.97
CA LEU A 94 2.61 50.14 -10.18
C LEU A 94 2.24 48.91 -11.01
N GLU A 95 2.83 47.77 -10.65
CA GLU A 95 2.38 46.44 -11.05
C GLU A 95 1.40 45.89 -9.99
N THR A 96 0.29 45.29 -10.41
CA THR A 96 -0.73 44.74 -9.51
C THR A 96 -0.85 43.24 -9.66
N ASP A 97 -1.05 42.55 -8.53
CA ASP A 97 -1.48 41.15 -8.45
C ASP A 97 -2.82 41.04 -7.67
N GLY A 98 -3.61 42.13 -7.62
CA GLY A 98 -4.90 42.18 -6.91
C GLY A 98 -5.06 43.40 -6.01
N MET A 99 -6.32 43.77 -5.75
CA MET A 99 -6.69 44.88 -4.86
C MET A 99 -7.88 44.47 -4.01
N ILE A 100 -7.88 44.86 -2.73
CA ILE A 100 -9.01 44.61 -1.83
C ILE A 100 -9.41 45.88 -1.08
N TYR A 101 -10.67 45.90 -0.64
CA TYR A 101 -11.14 46.78 0.43
C TYR A 101 -11.46 45.93 1.65
N PHE A 102 -10.94 46.33 2.82
CA PHE A 102 -11.18 45.66 4.09
C PHE A 102 -11.58 46.70 5.14
N ASN A 103 -12.65 46.40 5.89
CA ASN A 103 -13.11 47.21 7.00
C ASN A 103 -13.69 46.34 8.13
N ALA A 104 -13.67 46.85 9.36
CA ALA A 104 -14.20 46.18 10.54
C ALA A 104 -14.97 47.14 11.44
N THR A 105 -16.16 46.73 11.86
CA THR A 105 -17.02 47.51 12.77
C THR A 105 -17.58 46.65 13.89
N SER A 106 -17.85 47.25 15.06
CA SER A 106 -18.64 46.61 16.13
C SER A 106 -19.77 47.53 16.55
N LYS A 107 -21.01 47.03 16.56
CA LYS A 107 -22.22 47.82 16.85
C LYS A 107 -22.34 49.11 16.00
N GLY A 108 -21.80 49.08 14.78
CA GLY A 108 -21.77 50.24 13.86
C GLY A 108 -20.63 51.24 14.11
N GLU A 109 -19.79 51.03 15.13
CA GLU A 109 -18.62 51.86 15.40
C GLU A 109 -17.37 51.31 14.69
N GLN A 110 -16.55 52.22 14.14
CA GLN A 110 -15.31 51.90 13.45
C GLN A 110 -14.26 51.31 14.40
N LEU A 111 -13.61 50.22 13.98
CA LEU A 111 -12.53 49.60 14.74
C LEU A 111 -11.16 49.92 14.15
N GLY A 112 -10.14 49.86 15.00
CA GLY A 112 -8.73 49.90 14.64
C GLY A 112 -8.11 48.51 14.74
N ILE A 113 -6.97 48.33 14.08
CA ILE A 113 -6.17 47.10 14.19
C ILE A 113 -5.14 47.27 15.29
N ASN A 114 -5.04 46.28 16.17
CA ASN A 114 -4.04 46.21 17.21
C ASN A 114 -2.66 45.95 16.60
N GLU A 115 -1.73 46.90 16.72
CA GLU A 115 -0.37 46.76 16.18
C GLU A 115 0.41 45.60 16.84
N ASP A 116 0.11 45.26 18.10
CA ASP A 116 0.75 44.16 18.83
C ASP A 116 0.18 42.79 18.44
N ASN A 117 -1.00 42.75 17.81
CA ASN A 117 -1.65 41.53 17.34
C ASN A 117 -2.41 41.79 16.02
N PRO A 118 -1.69 42.01 14.91
CA PRO A 118 -2.30 42.46 13.66
C PRO A 118 -3.09 41.35 12.97
N ILE A 119 -3.93 41.76 12.03
CA ILE A 119 -4.61 40.84 11.10
C ILE A 119 -3.62 40.43 10.01
N HIS A 120 -3.66 39.16 9.65
CA HIS A 120 -2.92 38.62 8.51
C HIS A 120 -3.85 38.49 7.30
N ILE A 121 -3.38 38.89 6.12
CA ILE A 121 -4.17 38.98 4.89
C ILE A 121 -3.43 38.24 3.78
N GLU A 122 -4.12 37.30 3.12
CA GLU A 122 -3.63 36.57 1.96
C GLU A 122 -4.50 36.89 0.75
N ILE A 123 -3.85 37.29 -0.33
CA ILE A 123 -4.52 37.58 -1.60
C ILE A 123 -4.03 36.53 -2.62
N PRO A 124 -4.95 35.81 -3.30
CA PRO A 124 -4.55 34.77 -4.24
C PRO A 124 -3.90 35.40 -5.48
N THR A 125 -2.74 34.88 -5.86
CA THR A 125 -2.00 35.26 -7.07
C THR A 125 -1.60 34.02 -7.86
N LYS A 126 -1.47 34.17 -9.19
CA LYS A 126 -1.02 33.09 -10.07
C LYS A 126 0.46 32.74 -9.85
N GLU A 127 1.28 33.74 -9.59
CA GLU A 127 2.73 33.59 -9.37
C GLU A 127 3.23 34.72 -8.46
N LYS A 128 3.99 34.37 -7.40
CA LYS A 128 4.61 35.37 -6.53
C LYS A 128 5.80 36.02 -7.23
N LYS A 129 5.71 37.32 -7.50
CA LYS A 129 6.81 38.11 -8.08
C LYS A 129 7.69 38.73 -7.00
N ALA A 130 9.00 38.70 -7.20
CA ALA A 130 9.94 39.30 -6.27
C ALA A 130 9.80 40.85 -6.27
N GLY A 131 9.83 41.45 -5.08
CA GLY A 131 9.77 42.91 -4.92
C GLY A 131 8.38 43.52 -4.81
N MET A 132 7.32 42.71 -4.80
CA MET A 132 5.94 43.17 -4.55
C MET A 132 5.79 43.76 -3.14
N MET A 133 4.97 44.79 -3.00
CA MET A 133 4.71 45.52 -1.76
C MET A 133 3.20 45.74 -1.57
N ALA A 134 2.75 45.81 -0.32
CA ALA A 134 1.40 46.26 0.01
C ALA A 134 1.36 47.79 0.01
N TYR A 135 0.27 48.38 -0.48
CA TYR A 135 0.06 49.82 -0.48
C TYR A 135 -1.27 50.17 0.15
N LYS A 136 -1.34 51.33 0.80
CA LYS A 136 -2.56 51.90 1.34
C LYS A 136 -3.32 52.68 0.27
N GLY A 137 -4.59 52.37 0.08
CA GLY A 137 -5.44 53.05 -0.89
C GLY A 137 -6.06 54.35 -0.36
N THR A 138 -6.09 55.38 -1.20
CA THR A 138 -6.84 56.63 -0.97
C THR A 138 -7.70 56.92 -2.19
N ARG A 139 -8.99 57.21 -1.96
CA ARG A 139 -9.97 57.46 -3.01
C ARG A 139 -10.64 58.81 -2.79
N ASP A 140 -10.72 59.62 -3.84
CA ASP A 140 -11.39 60.93 -3.78
C ASP A 140 -12.88 60.86 -4.19
N GLU A 141 -13.61 61.96 -4.03
CA GLU A 141 -15.03 62.07 -4.38
C GLU A 141 -15.32 61.85 -5.88
N LYS A 142 -14.31 61.97 -6.75
CA LYS A 142 -14.41 61.72 -8.19
C LYS A 142 -14.10 60.26 -8.54
N GLY A 143 -13.81 59.43 -7.54
CA GLY A 143 -13.46 58.03 -7.70
C GLY A 143 -12.03 57.80 -8.19
N ASN A 144 -11.13 58.78 -8.10
CA ASN A 144 -9.73 58.59 -8.44
C ASN A 144 -9.01 57.83 -7.31
N MET A 145 -8.24 56.80 -7.68
CA MET A 145 -7.51 55.96 -6.74
C MET A 145 -6.02 56.31 -6.72
N ASN A 146 -5.45 56.45 -5.52
CA ASN A 146 -4.01 56.62 -5.32
C ASN A 146 -3.52 55.70 -4.21
N TRP A 147 -2.46 54.95 -4.48
CA TRP A 147 -1.85 54.00 -3.56
C TRP A 147 -0.60 54.63 -2.94
N ILE A 148 -0.50 54.67 -1.62
CA ILE A 148 0.57 55.35 -0.88
C ILE A 148 1.14 54.43 0.20
N GLU A 149 2.21 54.88 0.88
CA GLU A 149 2.80 54.19 2.05
C GLU A 149 3.15 52.71 1.79
N PRO A 150 4.07 52.40 0.83
CA PRO A 150 4.44 51.02 0.55
C PRO A 150 5.00 50.33 1.79
N LYS A 151 4.48 49.13 2.08
CA LYS A 151 4.94 48.22 3.11
C LYS A 151 5.44 46.93 2.45
N ALA A 152 6.63 46.47 2.81
CA ALA A 152 7.13 45.17 2.37
C ALA A 152 6.15 44.06 2.79
N LEU A 153 5.91 43.09 1.91
CA LEU A 153 5.10 41.93 2.24
C LEU A 153 5.86 41.05 3.23
N ASP A 154 5.14 40.61 4.26
CA ASP A 154 5.68 39.65 5.21
C ASP A 154 5.70 38.26 4.55
N ASN A 155 6.88 37.63 4.43
CA ASN A 155 7.03 36.26 3.91
C ASN A 155 6.83 35.21 5.01
N TYR A 156 5.88 35.42 5.93
CA TYR A 156 5.58 34.44 6.95
C TYR A 156 4.99 33.19 6.32
N LEU A 157 5.45 32.04 6.79
CA LEU A 157 4.80 30.79 6.46
C LEU A 157 3.51 30.68 7.25
N VAL A 158 2.45 30.32 6.55
CA VAL A 158 1.13 30.11 7.11
C VAL A 158 0.89 28.62 7.18
N THR A 159 0.46 28.16 8.35
CA THR A 159 0.17 26.74 8.54
C THR A 159 -1.25 26.43 8.05
N VAL A 160 -1.40 25.24 7.46
CA VAL A 160 -2.69 24.64 7.13
C VAL A 160 -2.88 23.42 8.02
N ASP A 161 -4.10 22.87 8.11
CA ASP A 161 -4.33 21.61 8.80
C ASP A 161 -3.35 20.54 8.27
N ILE A 162 -2.50 20.02 9.16
CA ILE A 162 -1.46 19.07 8.81
C ILE A 162 -2.01 17.76 8.20
N HIS A 163 -3.26 17.42 8.50
CA HIS A 163 -3.91 16.22 7.93
C HIS A 163 -4.44 16.45 6.51
N SER A 164 -4.51 17.71 6.05
CA SER A 164 -4.85 18.08 4.67
C SER A 164 -3.65 18.10 3.70
N LEU A 165 -2.43 17.87 4.23
CA LEU A 165 -1.19 17.85 3.47
C LEU A 165 -0.87 16.44 2.96
N ASP A 166 -0.40 16.36 1.71
CA ASP A 166 0.03 15.09 1.13
C ASP A 166 1.52 14.84 1.43
N PHE A 167 1.77 14.08 2.49
CA PHE A 167 3.12 13.67 2.89
C PHE A 167 3.59 12.36 2.26
N LEU A 168 2.90 11.86 1.24
CA LEU A 168 3.26 10.61 0.58
C LEU A 168 4.28 10.86 -0.56
N PRO A 169 5.10 9.85 -0.90
CA PRO A 169 5.97 9.90 -2.06
C PRO A 169 5.16 10.10 -3.36
N PRO A 170 5.69 10.85 -4.35
CA PRO A 170 5.03 11.00 -5.65
C PRO A 170 4.70 9.63 -6.28
N GLY A 171 3.45 9.44 -6.70
CA GLY A 171 2.97 8.20 -7.32
C GLY A 171 2.59 7.07 -6.36
N PHE A 172 2.81 7.22 -5.06
CA PHE A 172 2.47 6.18 -4.08
C PHE A 172 0.96 5.89 -4.04
N GLU A 173 0.13 6.93 -3.96
CA GLU A 173 -1.34 6.80 -3.94
C GLU A 173 -1.87 6.12 -5.22
N THR A 174 -1.32 6.49 -6.39
CA THR A 174 -1.65 5.86 -7.67
C THR A 174 -1.33 4.36 -7.69
N GLU A 175 -0.22 3.93 -7.08
CA GLU A 175 0.10 2.51 -6.97
C GLU A 175 -0.82 1.78 -5.99
N VAL A 176 -1.30 2.44 -4.93
CA VAL A 176 -2.32 1.89 -4.04
C VAL A 176 -3.64 1.68 -4.79
N ASP A 177 -4.09 2.66 -5.58
CA ASP A 177 -5.30 2.56 -6.39
C ASP A 177 -5.25 1.39 -7.39
N LYS A 178 -4.12 1.22 -8.08
CA LYS A 178 -3.91 0.11 -9.03
C LYS A 178 -3.98 -1.26 -8.36
N GLY A 179 -3.71 -1.34 -7.05
CA GLY A 179 -3.75 -2.58 -6.27
C GLY A 179 -5.12 -2.93 -5.71
N MET A 180 -6.15 -2.13 -5.97
CA MET A 180 -7.51 -2.42 -5.49
C MET A 180 -8.25 -3.42 -6.38
N PRO A 181 -9.10 -4.29 -5.83
CA PRO A 181 -9.42 -4.44 -4.41
C PRO A 181 -8.28 -5.12 -3.63
N TYR A 182 -8.06 -4.69 -2.39
CA TYR A 182 -7.08 -5.29 -1.48
C TYR A 182 -7.73 -5.72 -0.18
N LYS A 183 -7.72 -7.03 0.09
CA LYS A 183 -8.42 -7.65 1.23
C LYS A 183 -9.91 -7.26 1.22
N ASN A 184 -10.39 -6.62 2.29
CA ASN A 184 -11.78 -6.21 2.42
C ASN A 184 -12.03 -4.79 1.84
N HIS A 185 -11.02 -4.15 1.27
CA HIS A 185 -11.13 -2.81 0.72
C HIS A 185 -11.38 -2.86 -0.79
N LYS A 186 -12.50 -2.28 -1.23
CA LYS A 186 -12.87 -2.19 -2.66
C LYS A 186 -12.16 -1.04 -3.38
N THR A 187 -11.90 0.04 -2.66
CA THR A 187 -11.25 1.27 -3.16
C THR A 187 -10.22 1.73 -2.15
N ALA A 188 -9.24 2.52 -2.59
CA ALA A 188 -8.31 3.15 -1.67
C ALA A 188 -9.04 4.20 -0.83
N THR A 189 -8.60 4.32 0.42
CA THR A 189 -9.03 5.37 1.35
C THR A 189 -7.77 5.97 1.96
N GLN A 190 -7.80 7.23 2.38
CA GLN A 190 -6.63 7.89 2.95
C GLN A 190 -6.05 7.10 4.14
N ASP A 191 -6.90 6.59 5.03
CA ASP A 191 -6.49 5.75 6.16
C ASP A 191 -5.77 4.48 5.72
N LEU A 192 -6.28 3.80 4.68
CA LEU A 192 -5.64 2.60 4.14
C LEU A 192 -4.29 2.95 3.48
N THR A 193 -4.25 4.01 2.69
CA THR A 193 -3.05 4.48 1.98
C THR A 193 -1.95 4.85 2.98
N ASP A 194 -2.27 5.65 4.00
CA ASP A 194 -1.35 6.03 5.07
C ASP A 194 -0.89 4.78 5.85
N SER A 195 -1.82 3.86 6.18
CA SER A 195 -1.47 2.61 6.89
C SER A 195 -0.53 1.72 6.08
N LEU A 196 -0.78 1.55 4.77
CA LEU A 196 0.07 0.80 3.86
C LEU A 196 1.46 1.43 3.76
N PHE A 197 1.54 2.76 3.65
CA PHE A 197 2.80 3.48 3.61
C PHE A 197 3.59 3.31 4.91
N TYR A 198 2.98 3.54 6.07
CA TYR A 198 3.66 3.44 7.36
C TYR A 198 4.16 2.03 7.67
N GLN A 199 3.42 1.00 7.25
CA GLN A 199 3.85 -0.39 7.43
C GLN A 199 5.15 -0.70 6.68
N LEU A 200 5.48 0.04 5.61
CA LEU A 200 6.72 -0.14 4.88
C LEU A 200 7.97 0.17 5.71
N ALA A 201 7.84 0.93 6.81
CA ALA A 201 8.96 1.20 7.72
C ALA A 201 9.54 -0.06 8.39
N VAL A 202 8.73 -1.11 8.52
CA VAL A 202 9.10 -2.40 9.14
C VAL A 202 8.95 -3.57 8.18
N TYR A 203 8.71 -3.28 6.89
CA TYR A 203 8.52 -4.30 5.87
C TYR A 203 9.86 -4.93 5.48
N LYS A 204 9.99 -6.25 5.72
CA LYS A 204 11.21 -7.03 5.46
C LYS A 204 11.10 -7.85 4.17
N GLY A 205 10.44 -7.34 3.13
CA GLY A 205 10.25 -8.01 1.83
C GLY A 205 9.60 -9.39 1.91
N ASP A 206 10.11 -10.33 1.09
CA ASP A 206 9.63 -11.72 0.85
C ASP A 206 9.41 -12.57 2.12
N SER A 207 9.75 -12.05 3.30
CA SER A 207 9.41 -12.60 4.61
C SER A 207 7.94 -13.06 4.79
N ARG A 208 6.98 -12.59 3.99
CA ARG A 208 5.58 -13.06 4.02
C ARG A 208 5.39 -14.44 3.38
N ILE A 209 6.28 -14.84 2.46
CA ILE A 209 6.35 -16.18 1.88
C ILE A 209 7.26 -17.01 2.78
N ILE A 210 6.69 -17.45 3.90
CA ILE A 210 7.32 -18.50 4.68
C ILE A 210 7.16 -19.78 3.84
N ASP A 211 8.26 -20.46 3.51
CA ASP A 211 8.38 -21.78 2.86
C ASP A 211 7.15 -22.25 2.05
N ASN A 212 7.21 -22.11 0.71
CA ASN A 212 6.16 -22.58 -0.20
C ASN A 212 5.92 -24.08 0.05
N ILE A 213 4.72 -24.45 0.48
CA ILE A 213 4.38 -25.84 0.78
C ILE A 213 3.92 -26.48 -0.51
N ASP A 214 4.67 -27.49 -0.94
CA ASP A 214 4.26 -28.34 -2.04
C ASP A 214 2.92 -29.01 -1.72
N THR A 215 2.09 -29.16 -2.74
CA THR A 215 0.72 -29.69 -2.68
C THR A 215 0.55 -30.89 -3.61
N GLN A 216 1.57 -31.21 -4.42
CA GLN A 216 1.57 -32.26 -5.43
C GLN A 216 2.43 -33.45 -4.99
N TYR A 217 2.04 -34.10 -3.90
CA TYR A 217 2.77 -35.27 -3.39
C TYR A 217 2.38 -36.56 -4.11
N ILE A 218 3.38 -37.36 -4.46
CA ILE A 218 3.27 -38.65 -5.15
C ILE A 218 3.82 -39.79 -4.29
N GLU A 219 3.51 -41.03 -4.68
CA GLU A 219 4.02 -42.22 -3.98
C GLU A 219 5.51 -42.47 -4.31
N PRO A 220 6.40 -42.58 -3.31
CA PRO A 220 7.86 -42.61 -3.51
C PRO A 220 8.43 -43.81 -4.27
N TYR A 221 7.80 -44.99 -4.22
CA TYR A 221 8.36 -46.25 -4.76
C TYR A 221 9.01 -46.11 -6.14
N LYS A 222 8.34 -45.35 -7.03
CA LYS A 222 8.74 -45.13 -8.43
C LYS A 222 9.37 -43.76 -8.67
N ASN A 223 9.52 -42.93 -7.64
CA ASN A 223 10.22 -41.66 -7.74
C ASN A 223 11.73 -41.91 -7.89
N LYS A 224 12.38 -41.27 -8.87
CA LYS A 224 13.83 -41.38 -9.08
C LYS A 224 14.64 -40.65 -8.00
N SER A 225 14.06 -39.58 -7.44
CA SER A 225 14.64 -38.81 -6.35
C SER A 225 14.44 -39.49 -4.99
N LYS A 226 13.89 -40.72 -4.96
CA LYS A 226 13.67 -41.43 -3.71
C LYS A 226 14.98 -41.65 -2.97
N GLN A 227 14.97 -41.25 -1.71
CA GLN A 227 16.06 -41.50 -0.78
C GLN A 227 15.47 -42.09 0.48
N VAL A 228 16.12 -43.13 1.01
CA VAL A 228 15.72 -43.76 2.26
C VAL A 228 16.81 -43.49 3.29
N ILE A 229 16.44 -42.85 4.39
CA ILE A 229 17.32 -42.58 5.52
C ILE A 229 16.67 -43.21 6.75
N LYS A 230 17.38 -44.13 7.42
CA LYS A 230 16.88 -44.85 8.61
C LYS A 230 15.51 -45.52 8.37
N ASP A 231 15.39 -46.23 7.25
CA ASP A 231 14.18 -46.97 6.85
C ASP A 231 12.93 -46.11 6.57
N GLU A 232 13.09 -44.79 6.47
CA GLU A 232 12.04 -43.84 6.09
C GLU A 232 12.42 -43.09 4.81
N TYR A 233 11.44 -42.83 3.94
CA TYR A 233 11.64 -41.98 2.78
C TYR A 233 11.87 -40.52 3.19
N THR A 234 12.79 -39.84 2.52
CA THR A 234 12.99 -38.39 2.69
C THR A 234 11.79 -37.59 2.17
N PRO A 235 11.57 -36.34 2.64
CA PRO A 235 10.52 -35.46 2.12
C PRO A 235 10.52 -35.35 0.58
N ASP A 236 11.69 -35.20 -0.04
CA ASP A 236 11.88 -35.06 -1.48
C ASP A 236 11.43 -36.30 -2.26
N SER A 237 11.40 -37.46 -1.60
CA SER A 237 10.94 -38.71 -2.22
C SER A 237 9.46 -38.68 -2.59
N TYR A 238 8.68 -37.77 -2.01
CA TYR A 238 7.26 -37.59 -2.27
C TYR A 238 6.98 -36.49 -3.31
N GLN A 239 7.98 -35.78 -3.82
CA GLN A 239 7.78 -34.62 -4.70
C GLN A 239 8.01 -34.98 -6.17
N GLU A 240 7.21 -34.40 -7.07
CA GLU A 240 7.26 -34.68 -8.52
C GLU A 240 8.44 -33.99 -9.22
N HIS A 241 8.84 -32.81 -8.73
CA HIS A 241 9.95 -32.02 -9.25
C HIS A 241 11.03 -31.89 -8.17
N SER A 242 12.29 -32.20 -8.48
CA SER A 242 13.39 -31.56 -7.78
C SER A 242 13.24 -30.07 -8.06
N THR A 243 12.75 -29.30 -7.10
CA THR A 243 12.77 -27.85 -7.21
C THR A 243 14.24 -27.41 -7.21
N GLU A 244 14.87 -27.42 -8.39
CA GLU A 244 15.89 -26.43 -8.74
C GLU A 244 15.19 -25.08 -9.04
N GLU A 245 14.20 -24.71 -8.23
CA GLU A 245 13.97 -23.30 -8.00
C GLU A 245 14.76 -23.01 -6.74
N SER A 246 16.00 -22.55 -6.96
CA SER A 246 16.61 -21.67 -5.99
C SER A 246 15.54 -20.63 -5.67
N VAL A 247 14.99 -20.70 -4.46
CA VAL A 247 14.53 -19.50 -3.78
C VAL A 247 15.75 -18.60 -3.88
N HIS A 248 15.74 -17.69 -4.86
CA HIS A 248 16.61 -16.56 -4.78
C HIS A 248 16.19 -15.93 -3.47
N GLU A 249 16.98 -16.19 -2.42
CA GLU A 249 17.12 -15.25 -1.32
C GLU A 249 17.46 -13.94 -2.01
N SER A 250 16.41 -13.21 -2.40
CA SER A 250 16.49 -11.78 -2.57
C SER A 250 16.79 -11.35 -1.15
N SER A 251 18.08 -11.27 -0.84
CA SER A 251 18.56 -10.62 0.36
C SER A 251 18.01 -9.22 0.22
N THR A 252 16.86 -8.96 0.86
CA THR A 252 16.36 -7.62 1.00
C THR A 252 17.52 -6.85 1.58
N PRO A 253 18.06 -5.86 0.86
CA PRO A 253 19.17 -5.11 1.38
C PRO A 253 18.71 -4.56 2.73
N GLU A 254 19.40 -4.90 3.81
CA GLU A 254 19.31 -4.14 5.05
C GLU A 254 19.65 -2.69 4.67
N THR A 255 18.65 -1.92 4.28
CA THR A 255 18.90 -0.63 3.66
C THR A 255 18.23 0.45 4.45
N THR A 256 19.10 1.21 5.08
CA THR A 256 19.01 2.63 5.42
C THR A 256 18.69 3.54 4.21
N CYS A 257 18.08 3.02 3.15
CA CYS A 257 17.85 3.69 1.87
C CYS A 257 16.47 4.37 1.85
N GLY A 258 16.43 5.63 1.40
CA GLY A 258 15.21 6.41 1.28
C GLY A 258 14.75 7.09 2.58
N ILE A 259 13.52 7.60 2.54
CA ILE A 259 12.90 8.29 3.68
C ILE A 259 12.03 7.31 4.44
N ASP A 260 12.33 7.15 5.73
CA ASP A 260 11.64 6.21 6.60
C ASP A 260 10.16 6.61 6.76
N PRO A 261 9.19 5.76 6.36
CA PRO A 261 7.77 6.05 6.52
C PRO A 261 7.36 6.29 7.99
N ALA A 262 8.08 5.71 8.96
CA ALA A 262 7.83 5.98 10.38
C ALA A 262 8.16 7.43 10.74
N SER A 263 9.19 8.02 10.12
CA SER A 263 9.51 9.45 10.27
C SER A 263 8.36 10.32 9.78
N ILE A 264 7.77 9.96 8.65
CA ILE A 264 6.61 10.67 8.10
C ILE A 264 5.39 10.56 9.02
N LYS A 265 5.12 9.37 9.56
CA LYS A 265 4.05 9.16 10.57
C LYS A 265 4.24 10.03 11.81
N VAL A 266 5.48 10.27 12.25
CA VAL A 266 5.76 11.13 13.40
C VAL A 266 5.47 12.60 13.08
N ILE A 267 5.92 13.08 11.92
CA ILE A 267 5.82 14.50 11.56
C ILE A 267 4.43 14.90 11.06
N LYS A 268 3.64 13.95 10.53
CA LYS A 268 2.22 14.14 10.20
C LYS A 268 1.35 14.04 11.47
N SER A 269 1.64 14.87 12.47
CA SER A 269 0.90 14.94 13.73
C SER A 269 0.68 16.38 14.18
N GLU A 270 -0.40 16.61 14.93
CA GLU A 270 -0.77 17.93 15.48
C GLU A 270 0.35 18.61 16.27
N LYS A 271 1.35 17.86 16.75
CA LYS A 271 2.53 18.42 17.43
C LYS A 271 3.38 19.33 16.53
N TYR A 272 3.31 19.11 15.22
CA TYR A 272 4.01 19.91 14.21
C TYR A 272 3.13 21.00 13.57
N GLN A 273 1.86 21.13 13.99
CA GLN A 273 0.87 22.05 13.43
C GLN A 273 1.31 23.52 13.41
N ASN A 274 2.17 23.92 14.36
CA ASN A 274 2.66 25.30 14.50
C ASN A 274 4.11 25.46 14.03
N THR A 275 4.55 24.62 13.09
CA THR A 275 5.88 24.66 12.48
C THR A 275 5.76 24.74 10.98
N PHE A 276 6.85 25.07 10.28
CA PHE A 276 6.82 25.07 8.81
C PHE A 276 6.50 23.69 8.21
N ILE A 277 6.55 22.60 8.99
CA ILE A 277 6.15 21.27 8.53
C ILE A 277 4.67 21.28 8.09
N ALA A 278 3.82 22.02 8.79
CA ALA A 278 2.39 22.10 8.50
C ALA A 278 2.08 23.15 7.40
N THR A 279 2.91 23.27 6.36
CA THR A 279 2.71 24.25 5.28
C THR A 279 2.83 23.58 3.91
N ARG A 280 2.18 24.16 2.90
CA ARG A 280 2.26 23.69 1.50
C ARG A 280 3.66 23.79 0.93
N GLU A 281 4.46 24.74 1.43
CA GLU A 281 5.84 24.93 1.02
C GLU A 281 6.74 23.80 1.51
N PHE A 282 6.55 23.32 2.74
CA PHE A 282 7.25 22.12 3.20
C PHE A 282 6.77 20.86 2.50
N GLU A 283 5.47 20.74 2.21
CA GLU A 283 4.93 19.64 1.40
C GLU A 283 5.67 19.54 0.05
N ALA A 284 5.84 20.66 -0.66
CA ALA A 284 6.58 20.72 -1.93
C ALA A 284 8.06 20.29 -1.78
N ARG A 285 8.72 20.65 -0.68
CA ARG A 285 10.09 20.22 -0.37
C ARG A 285 10.12 18.72 -0.09
N LEU A 286 9.17 18.22 0.69
CA LEU A 286 9.05 16.80 1.03
C LEU A 286 8.92 15.93 -0.22
N LYS A 287 8.17 16.37 -1.24
CA LYS A 287 8.10 15.67 -2.55
C LYS A 287 9.46 15.52 -3.22
N ILE A 288 10.34 16.51 -3.10
CA ILE A 288 11.71 16.44 -3.62
C ILE A 288 12.60 15.59 -2.70
N ILE A 289 12.47 15.73 -1.38
CA ILE A 289 13.22 14.96 -0.38
C ILE A 289 13.07 13.45 -0.62
N PHE A 290 11.87 12.95 -0.92
CA PHE A 290 11.67 11.55 -1.27
C PHE A 290 12.53 11.09 -2.47
N LYS A 291 12.71 11.95 -3.48
CA LYS A 291 13.51 11.65 -4.67
C LYS A 291 15.02 11.64 -4.38
N THR A 292 15.46 12.41 -3.38
CA THR A 292 16.88 12.43 -2.96
C THR A 292 17.31 11.15 -2.28
N CYS A 293 16.37 10.46 -1.64
CA CYS A 293 16.60 9.31 -0.77
C CYS A 293 17.66 9.48 0.33
N ASN A 294 17.96 10.73 0.65
CA ASN A 294 18.92 11.06 1.67
C ASN A 294 18.16 11.53 2.91
N LYS A 295 18.02 10.64 3.90
CA LYS A 295 17.35 10.96 5.17
C LYS A 295 17.93 12.17 5.88
N ALA A 296 19.22 12.47 5.66
CA ALA A 296 19.87 13.63 6.28
C ALA A 296 19.22 14.94 5.81
N VAL A 297 18.67 14.98 4.59
CA VAL A 297 17.95 16.16 4.09
C VAL A 297 16.68 16.40 4.90
N LEU A 298 15.88 15.36 5.15
CA LEU A 298 14.71 15.48 6.03
C LEU A 298 15.13 15.88 7.45
N GLU A 299 16.16 15.23 7.99
CA GLU A 299 16.69 15.54 9.33
C GLU A 299 17.18 17.00 9.43
N THR A 300 17.72 17.58 8.36
CA THR A 300 18.08 19.01 8.30
C THR A 300 16.87 19.90 8.57
N TYR A 301 15.69 19.58 8.04
CA TYR A 301 14.48 20.33 8.37
C TYR A 301 14.03 20.11 9.81
N LEU A 302 14.00 18.85 10.26
CA LEU A 302 13.50 18.51 11.59
C LEU A 302 14.39 19.04 12.73
N ASN A 303 15.68 19.24 12.46
CA ASN A 303 16.64 19.76 13.43
C ASN A 303 16.70 21.30 13.48
N ASN A 304 16.07 21.99 12.53
CA ASN A 304 16.18 23.45 12.36
C ASN A 304 14.80 24.14 12.27
N LEU A 305 13.80 23.62 13.00
CA LEU A 305 12.43 24.14 13.01
C LEU A 305 12.31 25.62 13.44
N ASN A 306 13.33 26.15 14.11
CA ASN A 306 13.41 27.54 14.60
C ASN A 306 13.97 28.52 13.55
N LEU A 307 14.59 28.03 12.48
CA LEU A 307 15.17 28.86 11.42
C LEU A 307 14.11 29.23 10.38
N ASN A 308 14.39 30.27 9.59
CA ASN A 308 13.60 30.57 8.40
C ASN A 308 13.69 29.43 7.40
N LEU A 309 12.59 29.11 6.70
CA LEU A 309 12.58 27.97 5.79
C LEU A 309 13.63 28.10 4.68
N TYR A 310 13.88 29.32 4.17
CA TYR A 310 14.95 29.55 3.19
C TYR A 310 16.36 29.27 3.73
N GLU A 311 16.61 29.46 5.03
CA GLU A 311 17.89 29.13 5.66
C GLU A 311 18.06 27.61 5.71
N VAL A 312 16.99 26.91 6.06
CA VAL A 312 16.96 25.44 6.06
C VAL A 312 17.09 24.88 4.65
N ASP A 313 16.49 25.51 3.63
CA ASP A 313 16.64 25.15 2.23
C ASP A 313 18.10 25.24 1.78
N ASN A 314 18.84 26.29 2.20
CA ASN A 314 20.29 26.38 1.96
C ASN A 314 21.07 25.25 2.67
N LEU A 315 20.71 24.94 3.92
CA LEU A 315 21.32 23.82 4.65
C LEU A 315 21.05 22.48 3.97
N ALA A 316 19.84 22.29 3.43
CA ALA A 316 19.44 21.10 2.69
C ALA A 316 20.24 20.97 1.38
N ALA A 317 20.41 22.06 0.63
CA ALA A 317 21.27 22.09 -0.56
C ALA A 317 22.72 21.69 -0.22
N ASN A 318 23.29 22.26 0.84
CA ASN A 318 24.63 21.92 1.32
C ASN A 318 24.74 20.46 1.78
N THR A 319 23.69 19.92 2.39
CA THR A 319 23.63 18.51 2.82
C THR A 319 23.66 17.54 1.64
N LEU A 320 23.08 17.94 0.50
CA LEU A 320 23.12 17.17 -0.75
C LEU A 320 24.46 17.30 -1.49
N GLY A 321 25.05 18.50 -1.49
CA GLY A 321 26.24 18.85 -2.25
C GLY A 321 25.95 19.19 -3.71
N GLU A 322 26.77 20.06 -4.30
CA GLU A 322 26.59 20.63 -5.66
C GLU A 322 26.53 19.59 -6.78
N SER A 323 27.14 18.41 -6.59
CA SER A 323 27.13 17.33 -7.59
C SER A 323 25.83 16.53 -7.62
N ASN A 324 24.94 16.71 -6.64
CA ASN A 324 23.66 16.00 -6.59
C ASN A 324 22.64 16.64 -7.56
N HIS A 325 21.94 15.80 -8.34
CA HIS A 325 20.94 16.26 -9.31
C HIS A 325 19.84 17.16 -8.70
N TYR A 326 19.52 16.98 -7.42
CA TYR A 326 18.47 17.75 -6.73
C TYR A 326 18.99 19.00 -6.01
N TYR A 327 20.30 19.30 -6.06
CA TYR A 327 20.89 20.47 -5.40
C TYR A 327 20.19 21.78 -5.78
N GLU A 328 20.01 22.00 -7.09
CA GLU A 328 19.40 23.22 -7.63
C GLU A 328 17.94 23.39 -7.20
N ASN A 329 17.21 22.31 -6.91
CA ASN A 329 15.84 22.42 -6.38
C ASN A 329 15.83 23.16 -5.03
N PHE A 330 16.74 22.81 -4.13
CA PHE A 330 16.83 23.44 -2.80
C PHE A 330 17.42 24.85 -2.85
N VAL A 331 18.35 25.11 -3.78
CA VAL A 331 18.81 26.49 -4.06
C VAL A 331 17.66 27.36 -4.54
N ASN A 332 16.80 26.84 -5.43
CA ASN A 332 15.64 27.58 -5.92
C ASN A 332 14.57 27.77 -4.84
N PHE A 333 14.38 26.80 -3.95
CA PHE A 333 13.55 26.96 -2.77
C PHE A 333 14.07 28.08 -1.84
N ALA A 334 15.38 28.14 -1.60
CA ALA A 334 15.98 29.20 -0.79
C ALA A 334 15.80 30.61 -1.39
N LYS A 335 15.81 30.74 -2.73
CA LYS A 335 15.56 32.02 -3.42
C LYS A 335 14.16 32.59 -3.17
N GLN A 336 13.22 31.79 -2.69
CA GLN A 336 11.87 32.25 -2.33
C GLN A 336 11.86 33.11 -1.05
N GLN A 337 12.93 33.09 -0.25
CA GLN A 337 13.06 33.86 1.00
C GLN A 337 11.88 33.70 1.96
N LEU A 338 11.35 32.47 2.05
CA LEU A 338 10.27 32.12 2.96
C LEU A 338 10.79 32.04 4.40
N THR A 339 10.18 32.81 5.28
CA THR A 339 10.59 32.91 6.69
C THR A 339 10.03 31.77 7.53
N LYS A 340 10.17 31.85 8.86
CA LYS A 340 9.57 30.87 9.79
C LYS A 340 8.11 31.18 10.12
N VAL A 341 7.39 30.18 10.62
CA VAL A 341 6.05 30.36 11.20
C VAL A 341 6.15 31.21 12.48
N GLN A 342 5.10 31.95 12.81
CA GLN A 342 5.06 32.75 14.04
C GLN A 342 5.31 31.87 15.28
N GLN A 343 6.13 32.36 16.22
CA GLN A 343 6.55 31.64 17.45
C GLN A 343 7.30 30.32 17.20
N ALA A 344 7.84 30.07 16.01
CA ALA A 344 8.58 28.83 15.68
C ALA A 344 9.68 28.48 16.71
N ASP A 345 10.38 29.46 17.28
CA ASP A 345 11.44 29.23 18.28
C ASP A 345 10.92 28.47 19.53
N LYS A 346 9.72 28.83 20.00
CA LYS A 346 9.07 28.20 21.15
C LYS A 346 8.70 26.76 20.83
N TYR A 347 8.11 26.52 19.66
CA TYR A 347 7.66 25.18 19.26
C TYR A 347 8.83 24.26 18.93
N ALA A 348 9.89 24.78 18.29
CA ALA A 348 11.13 24.05 18.04
C ALA A 348 11.76 23.54 19.36
N GLU A 349 11.82 24.38 20.39
CA GLU A 349 12.36 23.96 21.69
C GLU A 349 11.44 22.92 22.38
N LEU A 350 10.12 23.05 22.27
CA LEU A 350 9.16 22.05 22.78
C LEU A 350 9.28 20.69 22.08
N LEU A 351 9.65 20.68 20.80
CA LEU A 351 9.82 19.48 19.98
C LEU A 351 11.23 18.88 20.06
N LYS A 352 12.15 19.53 20.76
CA LYS A 352 13.51 19.05 20.94
C LYS A 352 13.54 17.68 21.62
N GLY A 353 14.09 16.68 20.93
CA GLY A 353 14.11 15.31 21.41
C GLY A 353 12.75 14.59 21.42
N TYR A 354 11.65 15.27 21.07
CA TYR A 354 10.34 14.63 20.86
C TYR A 354 10.41 13.67 19.68
N TYR A 355 10.93 14.14 18.54
CA TYR A 355 11.02 13.37 17.30
C TYR A 355 11.69 12.01 17.51
N GLY A 356 12.90 11.98 18.08
CA GLY A 356 13.64 10.72 18.29
C GLY A 356 12.90 9.74 19.21
N LYS A 357 12.29 10.23 20.30
CA LYS A 357 11.50 9.39 21.23
C LYS A 357 10.25 8.84 20.54
N GLN A 358 9.53 9.69 19.80
CA GLN A 358 8.30 9.32 19.14
C GLN A 358 8.55 8.37 17.96
N LEU A 359 9.67 8.56 17.23
CA LEU A 359 10.10 7.66 16.16
C LEU A 359 10.36 6.25 16.69
N LEU A 360 11.09 6.12 17.81
CA LEU A 360 11.32 4.82 18.46
C LEU A 360 10.02 4.16 18.89
N LYS A 361 9.09 4.93 19.47
CA LYS A 361 7.77 4.44 19.87
C LYS A 361 6.97 3.93 18.67
N VAL A 362 6.85 4.74 17.61
CA VAL A 362 6.12 4.40 16.38
C VAL A 362 6.71 3.14 15.73
N LYS A 363 8.04 3.03 15.64
CA LYS A 363 8.68 1.83 15.11
C LYS A 363 8.36 0.60 15.93
N SER A 364 8.46 0.69 17.25
CA SER A 364 8.11 -0.44 18.13
C SER A 364 6.66 -0.87 17.97
N GLU A 365 5.72 0.07 17.81
CA GLU A 365 4.31 -0.24 17.52
C GLU A 365 4.14 -0.97 16.19
N LEU A 366 4.75 -0.47 15.12
CA LEU A 366 4.71 -1.10 13.79
C LEU A 366 5.37 -2.50 13.79
N GLU A 367 6.49 -2.66 14.49
CA GLU A 367 7.17 -3.96 14.66
C GLU A 367 6.28 -4.96 15.38
N MET A 368 5.60 -4.57 16.46
CA MET A 368 4.65 -5.43 17.17
C MET A 368 3.49 -5.87 16.28
N GLU A 369 2.97 -4.98 15.42
CA GLU A 369 1.92 -5.32 14.45
C GLU A 369 2.43 -6.30 13.38
N GLN A 370 3.63 -6.06 12.86
CA GLN A 370 4.29 -6.95 11.91
C GLN A 370 4.53 -8.34 12.53
N GLU A 371 4.98 -8.42 13.79
CA GLU A 371 5.18 -9.69 14.49
C GLU A 371 3.87 -10.47 14.68
N LYS A 372 2.77 -9.78 14.99
CA LYS A 372 1.44 -10.42 15.12
C LYS A 372 1.03 -11.06 13.79
N LEU A 373 1.19 -10.34 12.68
CA LEU A 373 0.93 -10.86 11.34
C LEU A 373 1.80 -12.10 11.05
N MET A 374 3.10 -12.00 11.31
CA MET A 374 4.05 -13.10 11.08
C MET A 374 3.73 -14.35 11.92
N LYS A 375 3.27 -14.19 13.18
CA LYS A 375 2.82 -15.30 14.01
C LYS A 375 1.60 -16.02 13.42
N VAL A 376 0.65 -15.27 12.86
CA VAL A 376 -0.53 -15.84 12.19
C VAL A 376 -0.12 -16.61 10.94
N LEU A 377 0.75 -16.04 10.11
CA LEU A 377 1.24 -16.69 8.89
C LEU A 377 2.03 -17.98 9.21
N LYS A 378 2.97 -17.92 10.17
CA LYS A 378 3.73 -19.10 10.63
C LYS A 378 2.82 -20.22 11.14
N LYS A 379 1.76 -19.88 11.87
CA LYS A 379 0.79 -20.86 12.38
C LYS A 379 0.06 -21.56 11.22
N LYS A 380 -0.43 -20.80 10.23
CA LYS A 380 -1.11 -21.37 9.05
C LYS A 380 -0.17 -22.28 8.26
N ASN A 381 1.07 -21.88 8.08
CA ASN A 381 2.09 -22.71 7.43
C ASN A 381 2.36 -24.01 8.19
N LEU A 382 2.48 -23.97 9.53
CA LEU A 382 2.66 -25.17 10.33
C LEU A 382 1.46 -26.12 10.22
N GLU A 383 0.24 -25.57 10.16
CA GLU A 383 -0.99 -26.36 9.95
C GLU A 383 -0.98 -27.05 8.57
N ALA A 384 -0.61 -26.32 7.51
CA ALA A 384 -0.49 -26.87 6.16
C ALA A 384 0.64 -27.92 6.05
N GLN A 385 1.78 -27.69 6.71
CA GLN A 385 2.89 -28.65 6.76
C GLN A 385 2.47 -29.95 7.46
N LYS A 386 1.67 -29.85 8.53
CA LYS A 386 1.10 -31.04 9.18
C LYS A 386 0.17 -31.81 8.25
N VAL A 387 -0.64 -31.13 7.44
CA VAL A 387 -1.50 -31.78 6.44
C VAL A 387 -0.65 -32.51 5.40
N ALA A 388 0.44 -31.90 4.92
CA ALA A 388 1.40 -32.53 4.02
C ALA A 388 2.03 -33.79 4.62
N GLU A 389 2.54 -33.72 5.86
CA GLU A 389 3.15 -34.86 6.55
C GLU A 389 2.14 -36.00 6.81
N ASP A 390 0.90 -35.68 7.17
CA ASP A 390 -0.16 -36.67 7.35
C ASP A 390 -0.54 -37.34 6.01
N TYR A 391 -0.48 -36.60 4.90
CA TYR A 391 -0.70 -37.15 3.56
C TYR A 391 0.46 -38.04 3.09
N LYS A 392 1.72 -37.64 3.33
CA LYS A 392 2.90 -38.49 3.04
C LYS A 392 2.81 -39.84 3.77
N LYS A 393 2.39 -39.85 5.03
CA LYS A 393 2.12 -41.08 5.79
C LYS A 393 1.00 -41.93 5.18
N LEU A 394 -0.03 -41.31 4.61
CA LEU A 394 -1.09 -42.01 3.90
C LEU A 394 -0.55 -42.69 2.63
N LEU A 395 0.23 -41.95 1.83
CA LEU A 395 0.87 -42.46 0.61
C LEU A 395 1.81 -43.63 0.93
N TRP A 396 2.61 -43.52 2.00
CA TRP A 396 3.47 -44.62 2.44
C TRP A 396 2.68 -45.87 2.84
N LYS A 397 1.54 -45.72 3.52
CA LYS A 397 0.66 -46.85 3.83
C LYS A 397 0.07 -47.49 2.57
N ARG A 398 -0.33 -46.70 1.57
CA ARG A 398 -0.81 -47.21 0.27
C ARG A 398 0.27 -48.00 -0.44
N GLU A 399 1.49 -47.46 -0.46
CA GLU A 399 2.64 -48.14 -1.03
C GLU A 399 2.88 -49.47 -0.35
N LYS A 400 3.00 -49.47 0.98
CA LYS A 400 3.16 -50.70 1.77
C LYS A 400 2.04 -51.72 1.55
N TYR A 401 0.81 -51.27 1.29
CA TYR A 401 -0.32 -52.15 0.98
C TYR A 401 -0.16 -52.87 -0.37
N ARG A 402 0.49 -52.24 -1.35
CA ARG A 402 0.81 -52.85 -2.66
C ARG A 402 2.13 -53.62 -2.64
N MET A 403 2.98 -53.42 -1.64
CA MET A 403 4.18 -54.21 -1.44
C MET A 403 3.83 -55.62 -0.95
N GLU A 404 4.40 -56.65 -1.58
CA GLU A 404 4.21 -58.04 -1.16
C GLU A 404 4.86 -58.28 0.21
N THR A 405 4.16 -58.99 1.10
CA THR A 405 4.72 -59.46 2.38
C THR A 405 5.06 -60.94 2.29
N TYR A 406 6.26 -61.31 2.71
CA TYR A 406 6.63 -62.72 2.87
C TYR A 406 6.07 -63.26 4.19
N GLY A 407 5.14 -64.21 4.11
CA GLY A 407 4.61 -64.93 5.28
C GLY A 407 5.10 -66.37 5.29
N PHE A 408 5.77 -66.78 6.37
CA PHE A 408 6.22 -68.17 6.56
C PHE A 408 6.25 -68.52 8.04
N ASN A 409 5.97 -69.79 8.37
CA ASN A 409 6.16 -70.32 9.72
C ASN A 409 7.63 -70.68 9.89
N TRP A 410 8.25 -70.21 10.97
CA TRP A 410 9.67 -70.43 11.25
C TRP A 410 9.84 -70.93 12.67
N SER A 411 10.61 -72.02 12.85
CA SER A 411 10.72 -72.72 14.14
C SER A 411 12.14 -72.78 14.70
N GLU A 412 13.10 -72.09 14.08
CA GLU A 412 14.52 -72.12 14.45
C GLU A 412 15.08 -70.71 14.71
N THR A 413 16.19 -70.58 15.42
CA THR A 413 16.86 -69.29 15.66
C THR A 413 18.06 -69.11 14.72
N GLY A 414 18.27 -67.91 14.18
CA GLY A 414 19.37 -67.60 13.26
C GLY A 414 19.05 -66.49 12.26
N TRP A 415 19.98 -66.18 11.35
CA TRP A 415 19.75 -65.24 10.24
C TRP A 415 18.83 -65.86 9.20
N ILE A 416 17.81 -65.12 8.78
CA ILE A 416 16.85 -65.53 7.75
C ILE A 416 17.00 -64.56 6.59
N ASN A 417 17.21 -65.08 5.38
CA ASN A 417 17.28 -64.28 4.16
C ASN A 417 16.07 -64.55 3.25
N ILE A 418 15.69 -63.55 2.46
CA ILE A 418 14.59 -63.63 1.49
C ILE A 418 15.11 -63.15 0.13
N ASP A 419 15.44 -64.11 -0.74
CA ASP A 419 15.97 -63.86 -2.09
C ASP A 419 15.01 -64.35 -3.19
N ASN A 420 15.09 -63.76 -4.38
CA ASN A 420 14.25 -64.07 -5.53
C ASN A 420 14.82 -65.22 -6.38
N GLY A 421 14.10 -66.35 -6.48
CA GLY A 421 14.32 -67.41 -7.47
C GLY A 421 13.61 -67.17 -8.83
N THR A 422 13.68 -68.13 -9.75
CA THR A 422 13.21 -68.06 -11.16
C THR A 422 11.69 -68.23 -11.39
N LEU A 423 10.84 -67.94 -10.39
CA LEU A 423 9.40 -68.13 -10.52
C LEU A 423 8.71 -66.97 -11.26
N PRO A 424 7.61 -67.21 -12.01
CA PRO A 424 6.83 -66.16 -12.66
C PRO A 424 6.15 -65.25 -11.63
N LYS A 425 6.29 -63.93 -11.80
CA LYS A 425 5.63 -62.94 -10.96
C LYS A 425 4.17 -62.74 -11.39
N SER A 426 3.25 -62.57 -10.44
CA SER A 426 1.83 -62.22 -10.68
C SER A 426 1.60 -60.74 -11.01
N TRP A 427 2.67 -59.96 -11.11
CA TRP A 427 2.68 -58.52 -11.33
C TRP A 427 3.72 -58.16 -12.37
N GLU A 428 3.42 -57.17 -13.20
CA GLU A 428 4.35 -56.68 -14.22
C GLU A 428 4.26 -55.16 -14.36
N SER A 429 5.34 -54.53 -14.85
CA SER A 429 5.31 -53.13 -15.26
C SER A 429 4.60 -53.06 -16.60
N LYS A 430 3.49 -52.33 -16.69
CA LYS A 430 2.77 -52.09 -17.94
C LYS A 430 2.81 -50.61 -18.30
N VAL A 431 2.98 -50.33 -19.59
CA VAL A 431 2.86 -49.00 -20.17
C VAL A 431 1.37 -48.62 -20.22
N THR A 432 1.02 -47.46 -19.66
CA THR A 432 -0.27 -46.80 -19.79
C THR A 432 -0.18 -45.81 -20.94
N GLU A 433 -0.50 -46.25 -22.16
CA GLU A 433 -0.36 -45.48 -23.41
C GLU A 433 -0.97 -44.06 -23.33
N GLY A 434 -2.09 -43.90 -22.61
CA GLY A 434 -2.55 -42.59 -22.13
C GLY A 434 -3.93 -42.63 -21.48
N ILE A 435 -4.09 -41.86 -20.40
CA ILE A 435 -5.40 -41.60 -19.79
C ILE A 435 -5.72 -40.13 -20.01
N TYR A 436 -6.86 -39.86 -20.65
CA TYR A 436 -7.26 -38.52 -21.05
C TYR A 436 -8.62 -38.15 -20.48
N VAL A 437 -8.75 -36.94 -19.96
CA VAL A 437 -10.03 -36.32 -19.60
C VAL A 437 -10.28 -35.19 -20.58
N ASP A 438 -11.14 -35.44 -21.57
CA ASP A 438 -11.26 -34.60 -22.77
C ASP A 438 -11.69 -33.17 -22.45
N ASN A 439 -12.58 -33.01 -21.45
CA ASN A 439 -13.04 -31.72 -20.96
C ASN A 439 -12.33 -31.25 -19.68
N GLY A 440 -11.14 -31.78 -19.39
CA GLY A 440 -10.42 -31.55 -18.14
C GLY A 440 -10.03 -30.09 -17.87
N GLN A 441 -9.74 -29.32 -18.92
CA GLN A 441 -9.41 -27.88 -18.82
C GLN A 441 -10.55 -27.01 -18.29
N GLU A 442 -11.79 -27.50 -18.35
CA GLU A 442 -12.92 -26.73 -17.85
C GLU A 442 -13.01 -26.70 -16.32
N PHE A 443 -12.21 -27.50 -15.63
CA PHE A 443 -12.27 -27.72 -14.19
C PHE A 443 -11.05 -27.09 -13.50
N ASP A 444 -11.26 -26.57 -12.28
CA ASP A 444 -10.19 -26.01 -11.47
C ASP A 444 -9.17 -27.08 -11.04
N ARG A 445 -9.66 -28.31 -10.86
CA ARG A 445 -8.89 -29.48 -10.46
C ARG A 445 -9.58 -30.75 -10.93
N VAL A 446 -8.80 -31.72 -11.41
CA VAL A 446 -9.28 -33.04 -11.82
C VAL A 446 -8.40 -34.11 -11.20
N TYR A 447 -9.03 -35.08 -10.53
CA TYR A 447 -8.36 -36.22 -9.92
C TYR A 447 -8.76 -37.49 -10.64
N CYS A 448 -7.78 -38.24 -11.13
CA CYS A 448 -8.01 -39.52 -11.77
C CYS A 448 -7.39 -40.65 -10.95
N TYR A 449 -8.10 -41.76 -10.82
CA TYR A 449 -7.72 -42.89 -10.00
C TYR A 449 -7.77 -44.19 -10.79
N TYR A 450 -6.76 -45.04 -10.61
CA TYR A 450 -6.90 -46.47 -10.84
C TYR A 450 -7.40 -47.15 -9.57
N VAL A 451 -8.45 -47.95 -9.71
CA VAL A 451 -8.93 -48.86 -8.67
C VAL A 451 -8.75 -50.29 -9.15
N PHE A 452 -7.86 -51.03 -8.50
CA PHE A 452 -7.64 -52.44 -8.79
C PHE A 452 -8.52 -53.30 -7.90
N THR A 453 -9.50 -53.97 -8.49
CA THR A 453 -10.53 -54.70 -7.71
C THR A 453 -10.00 -56.00 -7.11
N SER A 454 -9.09 -56.70 -7.80
CA SER A 454 -8.48 -57.96 -7.37
C SER A 454 -7.71 -57.83 -6.06
N ILE A 455 -7.04 -56.70 -5.87
CA ILE A 455 -6.18 -56.41 -4.72
C ILE A 455 -6.78 -55.35 -3.78
N LYS A 456 -7.96 -54.80 -4.10
CA LYS A 456 -8.62 -53.74 -3.33
C LYS A 456 -7.71 -52.53 -3.06
N SER A 457 -6.98 -52.10 -4.09
CA SER A 457 -6.01 -51.01 -4.01
C SER A 457 -6.39 -49.83 -4.90
N LEU A 458 -6.00 -48.64 -4.46
CA LEU A 458 -6.21 -47.36 -5.13
C LEU A 458 -4.84 -46.76 -5.51
N TYR A 459 -4.75 -46.18 -6.70
CA TYR A 459 -3.60 -45.39 -7.14
C TYR A 459 -4.09 -44.08 -7.76
N ARG A 460 -3.62 -42.93 -7.27
CA ARG A 460 -3.97 -41.62 -7.84
C ARG A 460 -2.98 -41.28 -8.96
N LEU A 461 -3.50 -40.90 -10.11
CA LEU A 461 -2.71 -40.45 -11.25
C LEU A 461 -2.35 -38.97 -11.12
N ASN A 462 -1.21 -38.62 -11.71
CA ASN A 462 -0.68 -37.27 -11.76
C ASN A 462 -1.11 -36.58 -13.05
N THR A 463 -1.11 -35.25 -13.04
CA THR A 463 -1.40 -34.41 -14.20
C THR A 463 -0.78 -33.04 -13.99
N THR A 464 -0.34 -32.39 -15.07
CA THR A 464 0.10 -30.99 -15.08
C THR A 464 -0.94 -30.05 -15.69
N ASN A 465 -1.96 -30.60 -16.35
CA ASN A 465 -2.86 -29.84 -17.21
C ASN A 465 -4.33 -30.27 -17.11
N ASN A 466 -4.69 -31.13 -16.17
CA ASN A 466 -6.04 -31.72 -16.01
C ASN A 466 -6.56 -32.51 -17.24
N ILE A 467 -5.82 -32.62 -18.35
CA ILE A 467 -6.21 -33.37 -19.55
C ILE A 467 -5.56 -34.73 -19.54
N GLU A 468 -4.23 -34.76 -19.41
CA GLU A 468 -3.46 -35.99 -19.52
C GLU A 468 -3.06 -36.46 -18.13
N PHE A 469 -3.32 -37.75 -17.87
CA PHE A 469 -3.06 -38.40 -16.61
C PHE A 469 -2.06 -39.54 -16.78
N TYR A 470 -1.11 -39.62 -15.86
CA TYR A 470 -0.03 -40.59 -15.90
C TYR A 470 0.32 -41.10 -14.51
N ALA A 471 0.86 -42.32 -14.45
CA ALA A 471 1.22 -42.95 -13.18
C ALA A 471 2.60 -42.47 -12.67
N VAL A 472 3.53 -42.13 -13.57
CA VAL A 472 4.89 -41.67 -13.24
C VAL A 472 5.34 -40.66 -14.31
N ASN A 473 6.31 -39.81 -13.96
CA ASN A 473 6.85 -38.68 -14.74
C ASN A 473 6.75 -38.83 -16.28
N TYR A 474 6.30 -37.75 -16.93
CA TYR A 474 6.03 -37.64 -18.37
C TYR A 474 7.20 -38.11 -19.27
N ASP A 475 8.44 -37.88 -18.84
CA ASP A 475 9.65 -38.11 -19.65
C ASP A 475 10.13 -39.57 -19.69
N GLN A 476 9.49 -40.51 -18.98
CA GLN A 476 10.13 -41.77 -18.58
C GLN A 476 9.37 -43.04 -18.96
N GLY A 477 8.46 -42.96 -19.94
CA GLY A 477 7.58 -44.07 -20.29
C GLY A 477 6.54 -44.26 -19.20
N LYS A 478 5.26 -44.12 -19.56
CA LYS A 478 4.13 -44.09 -18.64
C LYS A 478 3.89 -45.46 -17.98
N GLU A 479 4.82 -45.98 -17.19
CA GLU A 479 4.81 -47.37 -16.72
C GLU A 479 4.44 -47.52 -15.25
N MET A 480 3.48 -48.39 -14.95
CA MET A 480 3.03 -48.66 -13.59
C MET A 480 3.08 -50.16 -13.27
N LEU A 481 3.48 -50.49 -12.03
CA LEU A 481 3.43 -51.86 -11.54
C LEU A 481 1.98 -52.16 -11.20
N MET A 482 1.41 -53.18 -11.83
CA MET A 482 -0.01 -53.52 -11.67
C MET A 482 -0.23 -55.03 -11.80
N PRO A 483 -1.40 -55.54 -11.40
CA PRO A 483 -1.72 -56.96 -11.59
C PRO A 483 -1.60 -57.35 -13.06
N LYS A 484 -1.11 -58.56 -13.33
CA LYS A 484 -0.92 -59.05 -14.69
C LYS A 484 -2.25 -59.18 -15.45
N ASP A 485 -3.31 -59.56 -14.75
CA ASP A 485 -4.65 -59.82 -15.28
C ASP A 485 -5.73 -59.32 -14.30
N GLY A 486 -6.98 -59.34 -14.76
CA GLY A 486 -8.16 -58.91 -14.02
C GLY A 486 -8.66 -57.53 -14.42
N THR A 487 -9.60 -56.99 -13.63
CA THR A 487 -10.33 -55.77 -13.97
C THR A 487 -9.88 -54.59 -13.14
N ALA A 488 -9.68 -53.45 -13.80
CA ALA A 488 -9.42 -52.16 -13.16
C ALA A 488 -10.49 -51.15 -13.54
N ILE A 489 -10.66 -50.15 -12.68
CA ILE A 489 -11.64 -49.08 -12.86
C ILE A 489 -10.89 -47.75 -12.83
N LEU A 490 -11.10 -46.94 -13.87
CA LEU A 490 -10.74 -45.54 -13.91
C LEU A 490 -11.89 -44.73 -13.32
N ILE A 491 -11.58 -43.88 -12.35
CA ILE A 491 -12.53 -42.93 -11.77
C ILE A 491 -11.91 -41.56 -11.91
N SER A 492 -12.55 -40.67 -12.65
CA SER A 492 -12.13 -39.28 -12.79
C SER A 492 -13.17 -38.38 -12.14
N ILE A 493 -12.72 -37.47 -11.26
CA ILE A 493 -13.56 -36.52 -10.57
C ILE A 493 -12.98 -35.12 -10.77
N GLY A 494 -13.70 -34.25 -11.46
CA GLY A 494 -13.35 -32.84 -11.65
C GLY A 494 -14.19 -31.91 -10.80
N TYR A 495 -13.67 -30.74 -10.46
CA TYR A 495 -14.40 -29.74 -9.66
C TYR A 495 -14.36 -28.37 -10.33
N LYS A 496 -15.53 -27.70 -10.39
CA LYS A 496 -15.65 -26.24 -10.60
C LYS A 496 -16.11 -25.64 -9.27
N GLY A 497 -15.21 -24.95 -8.57
CA GLY A 497 -15.35 -24.55 -7.18
C GLY A 497 -15.54 -25.76 -6.26
N GLN A 498 -16.76 -25.93 -5.74
CA GLN A 498 -17.16 -27.06 -4.91
C GLN A 498 -18.05 -28.06 -5.65
N THR A 499 -18.45 -27.76 -6.89
CA THR A 499 -19.37 -28.59 -7.67
C THR A 499 -18.58 -29.70 -8.36
N PRO A 500 -18.82 -30.98 -8.03
CA PRO A 500 -18.09 -32.07 -8.64
C PRO A 500 -18.70 -32.47 -10.00
N SER A 501 -17.88 -33.13 -10.81
CA SER A 501 -18.25 -33.84 -12.02
C SER A 501 -17.51 -35.17 -12.02
N ILE A 502 -18.11 -36.22 -12.55
CA ILE A 502 -17.53 -37.57 -12.46
C ILE A 502 -17.72 -38.33 -13.76
N ASP A 503 -16.74 -39.17 -14.07
CA ASP A 503 -16.85 -40.23 -15.06
C ASP A 503 -16.14 -41.49 -14.53
N ILE A 504 -16.66 -42.67 -14.87
CA ILE A 504 -16.16 -43.96 -14.39
C ILE A 504 -16.10 -44.93 -15.56
N LYS A 505 -14.95 -45.57 -15.73
CA LYS A 505 -14.72 -46.51 -16.81
C LYS A 505 -14.03 -47.77 -16.31
N GLU A 506 -14.70 -48.91 -16.49
CA GLU A 506 -14.15 -50.23 -16.19
C GLU A 506 -13.42 -50.81 -17.41
N PHE A 507 -12.30 -51.49 -17.19
CA PHE A 507 -11.50 -52.07 -18.27
C PHE A 507 -10.70 -53.30 -17.82
N ASP A 508 -10.38 -54.17 -18.79
CA ASP A 508 -9.56 -55.36 -18.59
C ASP A 508 -8.07 -55.03 -18.71
N LEU A 509 -7.27 -55.45 -17.73
CA LEU A 509 -5.83 -55.22 -17.70
C LEU A 509 -5.08 -55.97 -18.82
N ASN A 510 -5.71 -56.94 -19.49
CA ASN A 510 -5.14 -57.64 -20.65
C ASN A 510 -5.18 -56.82 -21.95
N LEU A 511 -5.88 -55.69 -21.97
CA LEU A 511 -6.00 -54.81 -23.14
C LEU A 511 -5.05 -53.61 -23.04
N PRO A 512 -4.65 -52.99 -24.19
CA PRO A 512 -3.91 -51.74 -24.18
C PRO A 512 -4.62 -50.65 -23.36
N ILE A 513 -3.86 -49.92 -22.57
CA ILE A 513 -4.39 -48.93 -21.63
C ILE A 513 -4.34 -47.54 -22.29
N ASN A 514 -5.34 -47.28 -23.13
CA ASN A 514 -5.57 -45.98 -23.76
C ASN A 514 -7.05 -45.60 -23.62
N TYR A 515 -7.37 -44.69 -22.70
CA TYR A 515 -8.76 -44.39 -22.36
C TYR A 515 -9.02 -42.90 -22.23
N HIS A 516 -10.12 -42.49 -22.86
CA HIS A 516 -10.71 -41.16 -22.72
C HIS A 516 -11.92 -41.21 -21.79
N LEU A 517 -12.04 -40.19 -20.95
CA LEU A 517 -13.15 -39.91 -20.05
C LEU A 517 -13.71 -38.51 -20.36
N THR A 518 -15.00 -38.31 -20.13
CA THR A 518 -15.66 -37.01 -20.25
C THR A 518 -16.52 -36.77 -19.04
N LEU A 519 -16.12 -35.79 -18.22
CA LEU A 519 -16.75 -35.54 -16.92
C LEU A 519 -18.13 -34.92 -17.08
N ALA A 520 -19.14 -35.56 -16.49
CA ALA A 520 -20.50 -35.03 -16.41
C ALA A 520 -20.75 -34.38 -15.04
N THR A 521 -21.43 -33.22 -15.02
CA THR A 521 -21.79 -32.50 -13.79
C THR A 521 -22.58 -33.39 -12.83
N SER A 522 -22.24 -33.32 -11.55
CA SER A 522 -22.79 -34.19 -10.51
C SER A 522 -22.95 -33.45 -9.18
N THR A 523 -23.53 -34.12 -8.19
CA THR A 523 -23.63 -33.65 -6.80
C THR A 523 -22.67 -34.42 -5.90
N ILE A 524 -22.32 -33.86 -4.73
CA ILE A 524 -21.42 -34.55 -3.79
C ILE A 524 -22.02 -35.86 -3.28
N GLU A 525 -23.35 -35.94 -3.14
CA GLU A 525 -24.08 -37.15 -2.78
C GLU A 525 -23.98 -38.21 -3.88
N GLN A 526 -24.15 -37.82 -5.14
CA GLN A 526 -24.03 -38.73 -6.28
C GLN A 526 -22.60 -39.26 -6.44
N VAL A 527 -21.60 -38.40 -6.27
CA VAL A 527 -20.19 -38.83 -6.26
C VAL A 527 -19.93 -39.81 -5.14
N LYS A 528 -20.39 -39.51 -3.91
CA LYS A 528 -20.26 -40.41 -2.75
C LYS A 528 -20.91 -41.76 -3.00
N GLU A 529 -22.11 -41.78 -3.58
CA GLU A 529 -22.80 -43.04 -3.89
C GLU A 529 -22.05 -43.83 -4.98
N ALA A 530 -21.50 -43.14 -5.99
CA ALA A 530 -20.72 -43.77 -7.06
C ALA A 530 -19.43 -44.43 -6.55
N ILE A 531 -18.74 -43.83 -5.56
CA ILE A 531 -17.50 -44.38 -5.00
C ILE A 531 -17.70 -45.27 -3.76
N LYS A 532 -18.92 -45.32 -3.20
CA LYS A 532 -19.30 -46.13 -2.04
C LYS A 532 -18.89 -47.61 -2.11
N PRO A 533 -18.92 -48.30 -3.27
CA PRO A 533 -18.43 -49.67 -3.35
C PRO A 533 -16.97 -49.83 -2.89
N PHE A 534 -16.14 -48.80 -3.10
CA PHE A 534 -14.71 -48.79 -2.79
C PHE A 534 -14.42 -48.31 -1.36
N GLU A 535 -15.40 -47.72 -0.67
CA GLU A 535 -15.26 -47.28 0.73
C GLU A 535 -15.15 -48.44 1.74
N LYS A 536 -15.36 -49.68 1.27
CA LYS A 536 -15.14 -50.92 2.01
C LYS A 536 -13.66 -51.33 2.05
N TYR A 537 -12.78 -50.66 1.31
CA TYR A 537 -11.36 -50.97 1.29
C TYR A 537 -10.67 -50.47 2.57
N ALA A 538 -9.41 -50.87 2.77
CA ALA A 538 -8.59 -50.36 3.87
C ALA A 538 -8.60 -48.82 3.88
N GLN A 539 -8.49 -48.21 5.06
CA GLN A 539 -8.69 -46.76 5.23
C GLN A 539 -7.83 -45.92 4.28
N GLU A 540 -6.60 -46.37 4.05
CA GLU A 540 -5.63 -45.78 3.14
C GLU A 540 -6.05 -45.86 1.67
N ASN A 541 -6.83 -46.86 1.25
CA ASN A 541 -7.28 -47.06 -0.13
C ASN A 541 -8.69 -46.51 -0.40
N LYS A 542 -9.23 -45.67 0.48
CA LYS A 542 -10.53 -45.00 0.28
C LYS A 542 -10.37 -43.72 -0.53
N ILE A 543 -11.24 -43.53 -1.53
CA ILE A 543 -11.23 -42.33 -2.40
C ILE A 543 -11.67 -41.11 -1.60
N ASN A 544 -12.68 -41.23 -0.73
CA ASN A 544 -13.10 -40.11 0.12
C ASN A 544 -11.95 -39.58 1.00
N LYS A 545 -11.11 -40.48 1.52
CA LYS A 545 -9.98 -40.09 2.36
C LYS A 545 -8.95 -39.29 1.58
N ASP A 546 -8.73 -39.63 0.31
CA ASP A 546 -7.88 -38.85 -0.60
C ASP A 546 -8.46 -37.47 -0.88
N LEU A 547 -9.73 -37.42 -1.26
CA LEU A 547 -10.44 -36.18 -1.61
C LEU A 547 -10.47 -35.19 -0.43
N GLU A 548 -10.52 -35.66 0.82
CA GLU A 548 -10.37 -34.82 2.02
C GLU A 548 -9.02 -34.09 2.08
N PHE A 549 -7.92 -34.77 1.73
CA PHE A 549 -6.59 -34.13 1.66
C PHE A 549 -6.50 -33.20 0.46
N MET A 550 -7.02 -33.62 -0.69
CA MET A 550 -7.00 -32.82 -1.91
C MET A 550 -7.77 -31.50 -1.77
N ALA A 551 -8.91 -31.52 -1.08
CA ALA A 551 -9.66 -30.30 -0.77
C ALA A 551 -8.84 -29.33 0.10
N LYS A 552 -8.07 -29.83 1.06
CA LYS A 552 -7.20 -29.01 1.91
C LYS A 552 -6.00 -28.45 1.15
N PHE A 553 -5.37 -29.25 0.28
CA PHE A 553 -4.28 -28.77 -0.56
C PHE A 553 -4.75 -27.71 -1.55
N TYR A 554 -5.93 -27.88 -2.15
CA TYR A 554 -6.50 -26.84 -3.00
C TYR A 554 -6.74 -25.52 -2.23
N GLN A 555 -7.27 -25.59 -1.00
CA GLN A 555 -7.40 -24.39 -0.16
C GLN A 555 -6.04 -23.74 0.13
N GLU A 556 -5.02 -24.55 0.36
CA GLU A 556 -3.66 -24.09 0.60
C GLU A 556 -3.04 -23.46 -0.65
N GLU A 557 -3.24 -24.04 -1.85
CA GLU A 557 -2.81 -23.45 -3.12
C GLU A 557 -3.44 -22.06 -3.35
N GLN A 558 -4.75 -21.91 -3.09
CA GLN A 558 -5.41 -20.61 -3.19
C GLN A 558 -4.82 -19.61 -2.20
N ARG A 559 -4.60 -20.01 -0.95
CA ARG A 559 -3.97 -19.17 0.07
C ARG A 559 -2.55 -18.73 -0.34
N GLN A 560 -1.76 -19.62 -0.91
CA GLN A 560 -0.39 -19.31 -1.36
C GLN A 560 -0.41 -18.35 -2.56
N LYS A 561 -1.33 -18.55 -3.52
CA LYS A 561 -1.56 -17.61 -4.64
C LYS A 561 -1.95 -16.22 -4.16
N GLU A 562 -2.87 -16.11 -3.21
CA GLU A 562 -3.25 -14.83 -2.59
C GLU A 562 -2.04 -14.16 -1.92
N LEU A 563 -1.23 -14.91 -1.16
CA LEU A 563 -0.04 -14.37 -0.51
C LEU A 563 1.03 -13.89 -1.49
N ILE A 564 1.22 -14.58 -2.61
CA ILE A 564 2.12 -14.14 -3.69
C ILE A 564 1.62 -12.80 -4.26
N GLN A 565 0.33 -12.70 -4.59
CA GLN A 565 -0.28 -11.46 -5.08
C GLN A 565 -0.15 -10.31 -4.07
N GLU A 566 -0.41 -10.57 -2.77
CA GLU A 566 -0.21 -9.57 -1.71
C GLU A 566 1.26 -9.12 -1.61
N THR A 567 2.20 -10.05 -1.75
CA THR A 567 3.64 -9.77 -1.66
C THR A 567 4.11 -8.94 -2.86
N GLU A 568 3.66 -9.27 -4.07
CA GLU A 568 3.92 -8.48 -5.27
C GLU A 568 3.34 -7.07 -5.17
N PHE A 569 2.11 -6.93 -4.64
CA PHE A 569 1.51 -5.63 -4.41
C PHE A 569 2.33 -4.80 -3.42
N MET A 570 2.69 -5.36 -2.26
CA MET A 570 3.55 -4.66 -1.29
C MET A 570 4.92 -4.32 -1.86
N ARG A 571 5.48 -5.14 -2.75
CA ARG A 571 6.74 -4.86 -3.45
C ARG A 571 6.61 -3.64 -4.37
N LYS A 572 5.52 -3.51 -5.12
CA LYS A 572 5.24 -2.32 -5.95
C LYS A 572 5.11 -1.06 -5.08
N LEU A 573 4.38 -1.15 -3.96
CA LEU A 573 4.29 -0.04 -3.00
C LEU A 573 5.64 0.34 -2.41
N TRP A 574 6.48 -0.65 -2.08
CA TRP A 574 7.84 -0.41 -1.61
C TRP A 574 8.66 0.33 -2.69
N THR A 575 8.60 -0.10 -3.95
CA THR A 575 9.29 0.60 -5.05
C THR A 575 8.81 2.05 -5.21
N ALA A 576 7.50 2.30 -5.09
CA ALA A 576 6.96 3.66 -5.14
C ALA A 576 7.40 4.51 -3.94
N ALA A 577 7.51 3.91 -2.75
CA ALA A 577 7.97 4.61 -1.55
C ALA A 577 9.48 4.88 -1.54
N PHE A 578 10.26 4.02 -2.20
CA PHE A 578 11.72 4.02 -2.20
C PHE A 578 12.28 4.03 -3.64
N PRO A 579 12.00 5.07 -4.45
CA PRO A 579 12.24 5.06 -5.90
C PRO A 579 13.72 4.91 -6.29
N CYS A 580 14.63 5.36 -5.44
CA CYS A 580 16.08 5.24 -5.62
C CYS A 580 16.69 3.90 -5.15
N CYS A 581 15.92 3.10 -4.40
CA CYS A 581 16.40 1.86 -3.80
C CYS A 581 16.09 0.66 -4.69
N ALA A 582 15.20 0.84 -5.67
CA ALA A 582 15.01 -0.10 -6.76
C ALA A 582 16.23 -0.01 -7.71
N GLY A 583 16.91 -1.13 -7.96
CA GLY A 583 18.07 -1.16 -8.84
C GLY A 583 17.81 -0.60 -10.25
N PRO A 584 18.85 -0.40 -11.07
CA PRO A 584 18.81 0.37 -12.33
C PRO A 584 17.84 -0.13 -13.42
N GLN A 585 17.10 -1.22 -13.21
CA GLN A 585 16.05 -1.68 -14.12
C GLN A 585 14.68 -1.00 -13.91
N ALA A 586 14.41 -0.33 -12.78
CA ALA A 586 13.11 0.29 -12.53
C ALA A 586 12.95 1.70 -13.15
N ALA A 587 14.05 2.41 -13.41
CA ALA A 587 14.03 3.78 -13.92
C ALA A 587 13.58 3.93 -15.39
N ALA A 588 13.42 2.83 -16.13
CA ALA A 588 13.13 2.85 -17.58
C ALA A 588 11.63 2.84 -17.94
N THR A 589 10.70 2.99 -16.98
CA THR A 589 9.25 2.88 -17.24
C THR A 589 8.41 4.11 -16.87
N LEU A 590 9.04 5.25 -16.56
CA LEU A 590 8.31 6.49 -16.24
C LEU A 590 8.44 7.62 -17.28
N GLU A 591 8.93 7.32 -18.48
CA GLU A 591 8.79 8.22 -19.63
C GLU A 591 8.11 7.48 -20.78
N TYR A 592 6.78 7.58 -20.87
CA TYR A 592 5.97 7.69 -22.09
C TYR A 592 4.57 8.20 -21.76
#